data_AF-A0A5Q0GY80-F1
#
_entry.id   AF-A0A5Q0GY80-F1
#
_cell.length_a   1.000
_cell.length_b   1.000
_cell.length_c   1.000
_cell.angle_alpha   90.00
_cell.angle_beta   90.00
_cell.angle_gamma   90.00
#
_symmetry.space_group_name_H-M   'P 1'
#
loop_
_entity.id
_entity.type
_entity.pdbx_description
1 polymer ?
#
loop_
_entity_poly.entity_id
_entity_poly.type
_entity_poly.pdbx_seq_one_letter_code
_entity_poly.pdbx_strand_id
1 'polypeptide(L)'
;MTANPGTGSRGTGRLAAVNAARHRRWLAVFMVVVAAHWVEHLAQAAQIYLLGWPVHAAGGALGLAFPWLVHSEWLHYGYALAMLAGLVLLRPGFAGRARTWWTAALVIQVWHHFEHLLLLLQALTGWHLRGRAAPTSLVQLVVPRVELHLFYNAVVFAPMVVAVVLHRTQRTVQQG
;
A
#
# COMPACT_ATOMS: atom_id res chain seq x y z
N MET A 1 12.61 -47.46 11.29
CA MET A 1 11.86 -46.21 11.57
C MET A 1 11.91 -45.33 10.32
N THR A 2 10.88 -45.38 9.49
CA THR A 2 10.75 -44.52 8.30
C THR A 2 10.03 -43.23 8.68
N ALA A 3 10.74 -42.11 8.66
CA ALA A 3 10.15 -40.79 8.88
C ALA A 3 9.27 -40.40 7.69
N ASN A 4 8.01 -40.12 7.97
CA ASN A 4 7.01 -39.61 7.03
C ASN A 4 7.29 -38.12 6.76
N PRO A 5 7.48 -37.65 5.51
CA PRO A 5 7.63 -36.23 5.24
C PRO A 5 6.28 -35.54 5.44
N GLY A 6 6.27 -34.66 6.44
CA GLY A 6 5.09 -33.95 6.92
C GLY A 6 4.33 -33.22 5.81
N THR A 7 3.01 -33.25 5.99
CA THR A 7 1.98 -32.48 5.30
C THR A 7 2.15 -30.98 5.57
N GLY A 8 3.19 -30.37 5.00
CA GLY A 8 3.41 -28.93 4.96
C GLY A 8 2.84 -28.31 3.68
N SER A 9 1.76 -27.53 3.82
CA SER A 9 1.39 -26.41 2.96
C SER A 9 1.08 -26.64 1.46
N ARG A 10 0.07 -27.48 1.14
CA ARG A 10 -0.50 -27.50 -0.23
C ARG A 10 -1.11 -26.15 -0.66
N GLY A 11 -1.57 -25.33 0.29
CA GLY A 11 -2.21 -24.02 0.03
C GLY A 11 -1.24 -22.92 -0.42
N THR A 12 -0.08 -22.79 0.23
CA THR A 12 0.96 -21.82 -0.15
C THR A 12 1.59 -22.18 -1.49
N GLY A 13 1.75 -23.48 -1.79
CA GLY A 13 2.26 -23.96 -3.07
C GLY A 13 1.36 -23.61 -4.26
N ARG A 14 0.03 -23.71 -4.12
CA ARG A 14 -0.93 -23.35 -5.19
C ARG A 14 -0.97 -21.85 -5.46
N LEU A 15 -0.99 -21.01 -4.42
CA LEU A 15 -0.95 -19.55 -4.59
C LEU A 15 0.39 -19.09 -5.19
N ALA A 16 1.51 -19.70 -4.77
CA ALA A 16 2.81 -19.45 -5.37
C ALA A 16 2.85 -19.88 -6.85
N ALA A 17 2.24 -21.01 -7.21
CA ALA A 17 2.19 -21.50 -8.59
C ALA A 17 1.30 -20.63 -9.51
N VAL A 18 0.11 -20.21 -9.04
CA VAL A 18 -0.76 -19.29 -9.79
C VAL A 18 -0.10 -17.92 -9.93
N ASN A 19 0.53 -17.44 -8.86
CA ASN A 19 1.33 -16.22 -8.93
C ASN A 19 2.44 -16.41 -9.97
N ALA A 20 3.27 -17.45 -9.92
CA ALA A 20 4.33 -17.67 -10.91
C ALA A 20 3.81 -17.62 -12.38
N ALA A 21 2.68 -18.28 -12.68
CA ALA A 21 2.11 -18.32 -14.02
C ALA A 21 1.49 -16.99 -14.49
N ARG A 22 0.89 -16.21 -13.59
CA ARG A 22 0.19 -14.95 -13.91
C ARG A 22 0.82 -13.70 -13.28
N HIS A 23 2.03 -13.83 -12.75
CA HIS A 23 2.69 -12.83 -11.91
C HIS A 23 2.71 -11.47 -12.59
N ARG A 24 3.10 -11.45 -13.87
CA ARG A 24 3.20 -10.21 -14.66
C ARG A 24 1.87 -9.47 -14.76
N ARG A 25 0.76 -10.20 -14.96
CA ARG A 25 -0.57 -9.59 -15.10
C ARG A 25 -1.04 -9.04 -13.75
N TRP A 26 -0.92 -9.83 -12.69
CA TRP A 26 -1.32 -9.39 -11.35
C TRP A 26 -0.46 -8.24 -10.84
N LEU A 27 0.85 -8.27 -11.10
CA LEU A 27 1.74 -7.16 -10.79
C LEU A 27 1.35 -5.90 -11.58
N ALA A 28 1.01 -6.00 -12.86
CA ALA A 28 0.57 -4.86 -13.65
C ALA A 28 -0.73 -4.25 -13.09
N VAL A 29 -1.75 -5.09 -12.83
CA VAL A 29 -3.02 -4.64 -12.22
C VAL A 29 -2.76 -3.97 -10.87
N PHE A 30 -1.95 -4.59 -10.02
CA PHE A 30 -1.60 -4.03 -8.72
C PHE A 30 -0.90 -2.68 -8.86
N MET A 31 0.08 -2.54 -9.76
CA MET A 31 0.77 -1.26 -10.00
C MET A 31 -0.16 -0.17 -10.55
N VAL A 32 -1.17 -0.52 -11.35
CA VAL A 32 -2.18 0.45 -11.83
C VAL A 32 -3.02 0.96 -10.66
N VAL A 33 -3.49 0.07 -9.79
CA VAL A 33 -4.26 0.46 -8.59
C VAL A 33 -3.43 1.37 -7.69
N VAL A 34 -2.17 1.00 -7.44
CA VAL A 34 -1.23 1.79 -6.63
C VAL A 34 -0.99 3.18 -7.25
N ALA A 35 -0.75 3.24 -8.55
CA ALA A 35 -0.52 4.51 -9.24
C ALA A 35 -1.76 5.40 -9.22
N ALA A 36 -2.96 4.83 -9.43
CA ALA A 36 -4.22 5.58 -9.38
C ALA A 36 -4.44 6.21 -7.98
N HIS A 37 -4.20 5.44 -6.92
CA HIS A 37 -4.27 5.96 -5.56
C HIS A 37 -3.23 7.04 -5.28
N TRP A 38 -2.00 6.88 -5.78
CA TRP A 38 -0.98 7.91 -5.61
C TRP A 38 -1.34 9.21 -6.34
N VAL A 39 -1.91 9.12 -7.55
CA VAL A 39 -2.44 10.27 -8.30
C VAL A 39 -3.53 10.99 -7.52
N GLU A 40 -4.42 10.26 -6.84
CA GLU A 40 -5.44 10.86 -5.97
C GLU A 40 -4.82 11.79 -4.93
N HIS A 41 -3.77 11.33 -4.25
CA HIS A 41 -3.07 12.11 -3.24
C HIS A 41 -2.23 13.24 -3.82
N LEU A 42 -1.59 13.06 -4.97
CA LEU A 42 -0.87 14.14 -5.65
C LEU A 42 -1.82 15.24 -6.10
N ALA A 43 -3.00 14.89 -6.59
CA ALA A 43 -4.05 15.85 -6.95
C ALA A 43 -4.54 16.61 -5.70
N GLN A 44 -4.74 15.90 -4.58
CA GLN A 44 -5.11 16.52 -3.30
C GLN A 44 -4.03 17.51 -2.84
N ALA A 45 -2.75 17.13 -2.92
CA ALA A 45 -1.63 18.00 -2.58
C ALA A 45 -1.60 19.25 -3.49
N ALA A 46 -1.79 19.08 -4.79
CA ALA A 46 -1.84 20.19 -5.74
C ALA A 46 -3.00 21.15 -5.45
N GLN A 47 -4.18 20.63 -5.11
CA GLN A 47 -5.31 21.46 -4.69
C GLN A 47 -4.97 22.34 -3.47
N ILE A 48 -4.28 21.77 -2.47
CA ILE A 48 -3.91 22.50 -1.26
C ILE A 48 -2.80 23.51 -1.53
N TYR A 49 -1.66 23.06 -2.08
CA TYR A 49 -0.45 23.89 -2.12
C TYR A 49 -0.30 24.73 -3.39
N LEU A 50 -0.87 24.30 -4.51
CA LEU A 50 -0.79 25.06 -5.77
C LEU A 50 -2.04 25.91 -6.00
N LEU A 51 -3.22 25.38 -5.66
CA LEU A 51 -4.49 26.09 -5.88
C LEU A 51 -5.02 26.81 -4.63
N GLY A 52 -4.37 26.62 -3.47
CA GLY A 52 -4.73 27.30 -2.23
C GLY A 52 -6.07 26.85 -1.63
N TRP A 53 -6.56 25.65 -1.99
CA TRP A 53 -7.82 25.16 -1.45
C TRP A 53 -7.67 24.81 0.03
N PRO A 54 -8.69 25.08 0.86
CA PRO A 54 -8.67 24.60 2.23
C PRO A 54 -8.70 23.06 2.26
N VAL A 55 -8.04 22.45 3.24
CA VAL A 55 -7.87 20.98 3.34
C VAL A 55 -9.20 20.22 3.25
N HIS A 56 -10.27 20.74 3.85
CA HIS A 56 -11.59 20.11 3.82
C HIS A 56 -12.28 20.14 2.45
N ALA A 57 -11.82 20.99 1.52
CA ALA A 57 -12.30 21.06 0.14
C ALA A 57 -11.38 20.32 -0.85
N ALA A 58 -10.19 19.90 -0.42
CA ALA A 58 -9.22 19.20 -1.26
C ALA A 58 -9.51 17.69 -1.31
N GLY A 59 -10.38 17.31 -2.25
CA GLY A 59 -10.85 15.93 -2.42
C GLY A 59 -10.00 15.03 -3.31
N GLY A 60 -8.89 15.49 -3.92
CA GLY A 60 -8.14 14.68 -4.87
C GLY A 60 -8.77 14.64 -6.27
N ALA A 61 -8.40 13.66 -7.11
CA ALA A 61 -8.88 13.59 -8.49
C ALA A 61 -10.32 13.06 -8.58
N LEU A 62 -10.63 11.98 -7.86
CA LEU A 62 -11.93 11.33 -7.84
C LEU A 62 -12.82 11.82 -6.70
N GLY A 63 -12.25 12.22 -5.55
CA GLY A 63 -13.04 12.62 -4.39
C GLY A 63 -13.83 13.92 -4.56
N LEU A 64 -13.56 14.72 -5.59
CA LEU A 64 -14.43 15.83 -5.96
C LEU A 64 -15.77 15.36 -6.55
N ALA A 65 -15.75 14.27 -7.33
CA ALA A 65 -16.95 13.70 -7.92
C ALA A 65 -17.65 12.71 -6.95
N PHE A 66 -16.88 12.03 -6.10
CA PHE A 66 -17.37 11.02 -5.17
C PHE A 66 -16.81 11.24 -3.76
N PRO A 67 -17.31 12.25 -3.00
CA PRO A 67 -16.73 12.64 -1.70
C PRO A 67 -16.69 11.51 -0.66
N TRP A 68 -17.62 10.55 -0.73
CA TRP A 68 -17.63 9.39 0.16
C TRP A 68 -16.37 8.53 0.04
N LEU A 69 -15.64 8.60 -1.08
CA LEU A 69 -14.39 7.86 -1.26
C LEU A 69 -13.31 8.40 -0.29
N VAL A 70 -13.30 9.70 -0.03
CA VAL A 70 -12.24 10.36 0.74
C VAL A 70 -12.60 10.50 2.23
N HIS A 71 -13.88 10.41 2.58
CA HIS A 71 -14.33 10.56 3.97
C HIS A 71 -14.51 9.23 4.72
N SER A 72 -14.47 8.09 4.02
CA SER A 72 -14.71 6.78 4.62
C SER A 72 -13.42 6.18 5.20
N GLU A 73 -13.33 6.08 6.54
CA GLU A 73 -12.23 5.36 7.22
C GLU A 73 -12.20 3.87 6.83
N TRP A 74 -13.35 3.26 6.54
CA TRP A 74 -13.44 1.89 6.01
C TRP A 74 -12.79 1.76 4.64
N LEU A 75 -12.99 2.73 3.75
CA LEU A 75 -12.37 2.68 2.42
C LEU A 75 -10.85 2.83 2.51
N HIS A 76 -10.38 3.75 3.36
CA HIS A 76 -8.94 3.94 3.61
C HIS A 76 -8.31 2.66 4.15
N TYR A 77 -8.92 2.06 5.19
CA TYR A 77 -8.44 0.81 5.75
C TYR A 77 -8.50 -0.35 4.74
N GLY A 78 -9.59 -0.45 3.97
CA GLY A 78 -9.76 -1.46 2.93
C GLY A 78 -8.67 -1.36 1.84
N TYR A 79 -8.34 -0.15 1.40
CA TYR A 79 -7.23 0.08 0.49
C TYR A 79 -5.88 -0.30 1.11
N ALA A 80 -5.63 0.09 2.37
CA ALA A 80 -4.39 -0.28 3.07
C ALA A 80 -4.23 -1.80 3.22
N LEU A 81 -5.33 -2.53 3.44
CA LEU A 81 -5.35 -4.00 3.47
C LEU A 81 -5.10 -4.60 2.07
N ALA A 82 -5.69 -4.04 1.01
CA ALA A 82 -5.45 -4.47 -0.36
C ALA A 82 -3.98 -4.26 -0.78
N MET A 83 -3.37 -3.15 -0.38
CA MET A 83 -1.94 -2.89 -0.54
C MET A 83 -1.08 -3.96 0.13
N LEU A 84 -1.36 -4.24 1.41
CA LEU A 84 -0.63 -5.26 2.16
C LEU A 84 -0.78 -6.65 1.52
N ALA A 85 -2.00 -7.03 1.12
CA ALA A 85 -2.27 -8.28 0.45
C ALA A 85 -1.51 -8.40 -0.88
N GLY A 86 -1.53 -7.35 -1.71
CA GLY A 86 -0.79 -7.31 -2.97
C GLY A 86 0.72 -7.47 -2.79
N LEU A 87 1.31 -6.74 -1.84
CA LEU A 87 2.74 -6.85 -1.53
C LEU A 87 3.10 -8.26 -1.04
N VAL A 88 2.33 -8.85 -0.14
CA VAL A 88 2.57 -10.21 0.38
C VAL A 88 2.42 -11.26 -0.73
N LEU A 89 1.30 -11.22 -1.46
CA LEU A 89 0.96 -12.25 -2.44
C LEU A 89 1.88 -12.21 -3.66
N LEU A 90 2.33 -11.03 -4.11
CA LEU A 90 3.22 -10.89 -5.26
C LEU A 90 4.70 -11.14 -4.92
N ARG A 91 5.10 -11.00 -3.65
CA ARG A 91 6.49 -11.13 -3.20
C ARG A 91 7.23 -12.39 -3.70
N PRO A 92 6.63 -13.60 -3.70
CA PRO A 92 7.33 -14.81 -4.17
C PRO A 92 7.78 -14.74 -5.63
N GLY A 93 7.15 -13.90 -6.45
CA GLY A 93 7.52 -13.71 -7.86
C GLY A 93 8.77 -12.88 -8.09
N PHE A 94 9.31 -12.22 -7.06
CA PHE A 94 10.55 -11.44 -7.12
C PHE A 94 11.76 -12.23 -6.62
N ALA A 95 12.92 -12.00 -7.24
CA ALA A 95 14.20 -12.61 -6.88
C ALA A 95 15.34 -11.57 -6.74
N GLY A 96 16.45 -11.97 -6.12
CA GLY A 96 17.64 -11.14 -5.94
C GLY A 96 17.35 -9.73 -5.38
N ARG A 97 18.00 -8.71 -5.96
CA ARG A 97 17.84 -7.30 -5.54
C ARG A 97 16.39 -6.81 -5.66
N ALA A 98 15.64 -7.25 -6.67
CA ALA A 98 14.24 -6.86 -6.83
C ALA A 98 13.39 -7.30 -5.63
N ARG A 99 13.64 -8.50 -5.10
CA ARG A 99 12.99 -9.00 -3.88
C ARG A 99 13.35 -8.19 -2.63
N THR A 100 14.58 -7.73 -2.53
CA THR A 100 15.02 -6.87 -1.41
C THR A 100 14.21 -5.57 -1.38
N TRP A 101 14.14 -4.87 -2.51
CA TRP A 101 13.36 -3.63 -2.61
C TRP A 101 11.86 -3.85 -2.38
N TRP A 102 11.29 -4.93 -2.93
CA TRP A 102 9.90 -5.28 -2.67
C TRP A 102 9.64 -5.58 -1.18
N THR A 103 10.60 -6.22 -0.51
CA THR A 103 10.51 -6.49 0.94
C THR A 103 10.63 -5.21 1.76
N ALA A 104 11.47 -4.26 1.35
CA ALA A 104 11.54 -2.94 1.98
C ALA A 104 10.18 -2.21 1.90
N ALA A 105 9.56 -2.19 0.71
CA ALA A 105 8.21 -1.65 0.54
C ALA A 105 7.19 -2.32 1.46
N LEU A 106 7.22 -3.66 1.56
CA LEU A 106 6.35 -4.43 2.44
C LEU A 106 6.52 -4.06 3.92
N VAL A 107 7.76 -3.93 4.42
CA VAL A 107 8.01 -3.56 5.81
C VAL A 107 7.45 -2.18 6.12
N ILE A 108 7.68 -1.20 5.25
CA ILE A 108 7.14 0.16 5.41
C ILE A 108 5.60 0.13 5.35
N GLN A 109 5.03 -0.63 4.41
CA GLN A 109 3.57 -0.77 4.29
C GLN A 109 2.93 -1.43 5.51
N VAL A 110 3.61 -2.37 6.18
CA VAL A 110 3.11 -2.96 7.43
C VAL A 110 2.97 -1.90 8.52
N TRP A 111 3.98 -1.03 8.67
CA TRP A 111 3.90 0.08 9.60
C TRP A 111 2.78 1.07 9.22
N HIS A 112 2.71 1.46 7.95
CA HIS A 112 1.66 2.36 7.48
C HIS A 112 0.25 1.77 7.68
N HIS A 113 0.08 0.46 7.43
CA HIS A 113 -1.16 -0.27 7.69
C HIS A 113 -1.52 -0.30 9.18
N PHE A 114 -0.54 -0.47 10.07
CA PHE A 114 -0.77 -0.39 11.52
C PHE A 114 -1.33 0.98 11.93
N GLU A 115 -0.81 2.08 11.37
CA GLU A 115 -1.38 3.41 11.63
C GLU A 115 -2.83 3.53 11.11
N HIS A 116 -3.16 2.95 9.95
CA HIS A 116 -4.55 2.89 9.48
C HIS A 116 -5.46 2.03 10.35
N LEU A 117 -4.98 0.88 10.85
CA LEU A 117 -5.74 0.06 11.78
C LEU A 117 -6.05 0.85 13.06
N LEU A 118 -5.07 1.57 13.57
CA LEU A 118 -5.23 2.43 14.75
C LEU A 118 -6.28 3.53 14.50
N LEU A 119 -6.28 4.17 13.33
CA LEU A 119 -7.30 5.15 12.96
C LEU A 119 -8.71 4.52 12.89
N LEU A 120 -8.84 3.35 12.29
CA LEU A 120 -10.11 2.63 12.23
C LEU A 120 -10.61 2.25 13.62
N LEU A 121 -9.74 1.74 14.51
CA LEU A 121 -10.10 1.42 15.88
C LEU A 121 -10.57 2.65 16.66
N GLN A 122 -9.91 3.80 16.49
CA GLN A 122 -10.37 5.07 17.07
C GLN A 122 -11.76 5.45 16.55
N ALA A 123 -11.99 5.33 15.24
CA ALA A 123 -13.28 5.64 14.62
C ALA A 123 -14.41 4.71 15.10
N LEU A 124 -14.11 3.43 15.36
CA LEU A 124 -15.09 2.44 15.84
C LEU A 124 -15.39 2.56 17.34
N THR A 125 -14.40 2.91 18.15
CA THR A 125 -14.53 2.96 19.62
C THR A 125 -14.86 4.35 20.15
N GLY A 126 -14.64 5.39 19.36
CA GLY A 126 -14.70 6.79 19.80
C GLY A 126 -13.55 7.19 20.74
N TRP A 127 -12.62 6.28 21.07
CA TRP A 127 -11.46 6.59 21.89
C TRP A 127 -10.37 7.18 21.02
N HIS A 128 -10.09 8.47 21.14
CA HIS A 128 -9.07 9.16 20.35
C HIS A 128 -7.77 9.36 21.12
N LEU A 129 -6.64 9.19 20.44
CA LEU A 129 -5.32 9.41 21.03
C LEU A 129 -5.21 10.81 21.63
N ARG A 130 -4.75 10.89 22.89
CA ARG A 130 -4.59 12.15 23.65
C ARG A 130 -5.87 13.01 23.68
N GLY A 131 -7.05 12.40 23.60
CA GLY A 131 -8.32 13.12 23.64
C GLY A 131 -8.55 14.05 22.44
N ARG A 132 -7.90 13.80 21.30
CA ARG A 132 -8.10 14.58 20.08
C ARG A 132 -9.55 14.52 19.60
N ALA A 133 -9.99 15.53 18.85
CA ALA A 133 -11.36 15.60 18.34
C ALA A 133 -11.65 14.59 17.20
N ALA A 134 -10.62 14.00 16.60
CA ALA A 134 -10.74 13.07 15.48
C ALA A 134 -9.68 11.96 15.56
N PRO A 135 -9.89 10.81 14.88
CA PRO A 135 -8.90 9.75 14.75
C PRO A 135 -7.54 10.30 14.28
N THR A 136 -6.51 10.07 15.10
CA THR A 136 -5.15 10.58 14.88
C THR A 136 -4.14 9.45 15.00
N SER A 137 -3.24 9.27 14.03
CA SER A 137 -2.18 8.27 14.09
C SER A 137 -1.04 8.70 15.02
N LEU A 138 -0.05 7.83 15.25
CA LEU A 138 1.08 8.15 16.13
C LEU A 138 1.95 9.26 15.54
N VAL A 139 2.30 9.17 14.25
CA VAL A 139 3.13 10.19 13.61
C VAL A 139 2.33 11.47 13.32
N GLN A 140 1.00 11.38 13.18
CA GLN A 140 0.12 12.54 13.05
C GLN A 140 0.10 13.46 14.29
N LEU A 141 0.66 13.02 15.42
CA LEU A 141 0.81 13.86 16.59
C LEU A 141 1.80 15.01 16.37
N VAL A 142 2.71 14.88 15.40
CA VAL A 142 3.77 15.86 15.12
C VAL A 142 3.88 16.26 13.65
N VAL A 143 3.31 15.49 12.70
CA VAL A 143 3.24 15.82 11.27
C VAL A 143 1.77 15.91 10.83
N PRO A 144 1.34 16.90 10.04
CA PRO A 144 -0.06 16.95 9.62
C PRO A 144 -0.42 15.80 8.66
N ARG A 145 -1.71 15.43 8.63
CA ARG A 145 -2.20 14.18 8.00
C ARG A 145 -1.87 14.09 6.51
N VAL A 146 -2.01 15.18 5.76
CA VAL A 146 -1.83 15.19 4.30
C VAL A 146 -0.36 14.93 3.95
N GLU A 147 0.55 15.67 4.57
CA GLU A 147 2.00 15.57 4.38
C GLU A 147 2.50 14.19 4.77
N LEU A 148 2.03 13.68 5.92
CA LEU A 148 2.40 12.34 6.37
C LEU A 148 1.96 11.26 5.38
N HIS A 149 0.75 11.37 4.85
CA HIS A 149 0.23 10.36 3.92
C HIS A 149 0.93 10.44 2.57
N LEU A 150 1.24 11.64 2.07
CA LEU A 150 2.10 11.83 0.90
C LEU A 150 3.48 11.21 1.10
N PHE A 151 4.08 11.43 2.27
CA PHE A 151 5.36 10.83 2.63
C PHE A 151 5.30 9.31 2.62
N TYR A 152 4.34 8.70 3.32
CA TYR A 152 4.19 7.24 3.34
C TYR A 152 3.98 6.66 1.94
N ASN A 153 3.10 7.28 1.14
CA ASN A 153 2.87 6.86 -0.23
C ASN A 153 4.16 6.89 -1.05
N ALA A 154 4.98 7.95 -0.92
CA ALA A 154 6.26 8.05 -1.60
C ALA A 154 7.26 6.96 -1.13
N VAL A 155 7.43 6.77 0.18
CA VAL A 155 8.42 5.83 0.72
C VAL A 155 8.02 4.35 0.55
N VAL A 156 6.74 4.05 0.31
CA VAL A 156 6.30 2.71 -0.12
C VAL A 156 6.40 2.58 -1.64
N PHE A 157 5.99 3.58 -2.40
CA PHE A 157 5.94 3.51 -3.87
C PHE A 157 7.32 3.45 -4.51
N ALA A 158 8.28 4.27 -4.05
CA ALA A 158 9.63 4.30 -4.61
C ALA A 158 10.32 2.92 -4.59
N PRO A 159 10.41 2.19 -3.46
CA PRO A 159 11.00 0.86 -3.46
C PRO A 159 10.21 -0.15 -4.31
N MET A 160 8.89 0.00 -4.46
CA MET A 160 8.11 -0.83 -5.39
C MET A 160 8.52 -0.60 -6.84
N VAL A 161 8.68 0.66 -7.27
CA VAL A 161 9.14 0.99 -8.62
C VAL A 161 10.53 0.42 -8.88
N VAL A 162 11.47 0.60 -7.96
CA VAL A 162 12.83 0.04 -8.06
C VAL A 162 12.76 -1.48 -8.20
N ALA A 163 11.94 -2.16 -7.39
CA ALA A 163 11.75 -3.60 -7.48
C ALA A 163 11.21 -4.02 -8.86
N VAL A 164 10.20 -3.33 -9.39
CA VAL A 164 9.59 -3.63 -10.70
C VAL A 164 10.59 -3.41 -11.84
N VAL A 165 11.37 -2.33 -11.82
CA VAL A 165 12.40 -2.04 -12.84
C VAL A 165 13.48 -3.13 -12.83
N LEU A 166 14.00 -3.49 -11.66
CA LEU A 166 15.00 -4.55 -11.52
C LEU A 166 14.44 -5.91 -11.97
N HIS A 167 13.19 -6.22 -11.61
CA HIS A 167 12.53 -7.47 -11.98
C HIS A 167 12.37 -7.63 -13.50
N ARG A 168 12.01 -6.55 -14.20
CA ARG A 168 11.93 -6.56 -15.67
C ARG A 168 13.30 -6.80 -16.30
N THR A 169 14.33 -6.13 -15.80
CA THR A 169 15.70 -6.22 -16.32
C THR A 169 16.29 -7.63 -16.17
N GLN A 170 16.08 -8.26 -15.00
CA GLN A 170 16.56 -9.64 -14.75
C GLN A 170 15.95 -10.68 -15.69
N ARG A 171 14.71 -10.48 -16.13
CA ARG A 171 14.05 -11.40 -17.07
C ARG A 171 14.59 -11.29 -18.49
N THR A 172 14.90 -10.09 -18.96
CA THR A 172 15.48 -9.90 -20.29
C THR A 172 16.81 -10.64 -20.42
N VAL A 173 17.64 -10.61 -19.38
CA VAL A 173 18.94 -11.33 -19.36
C VAL A 173 18.78 -12.86 -19.34
N GLN A 174 17.69 -13.40 -18.78
CA GLN A 174 17.44 -14.85 -18.76
C GLN A 174 16.82 -15.39 -20.06
N GLN A 175 16.40 -14.53 -20.99
CA GLN A 175 15.70 -14.90 -22.22
C GLN A 175 16.49 -14.63 -23.52
N GLY A 176 17.67 -14.01 -23.42
CA GLY A 176 18.62 -13.85 -24.53
C GLY A 176 19.80 -14.79 -24.34
#